data_AF-A0A9R1J8X2-F1
#
_entry.id   AF-A0A9R1J8X2-F1
#
_cell.length_a   1.000
_cell.length_b   1.000
_cell.length_c   1.000
_cell.angle_alpha   90.00
_cell.angle_beta   90.00
_cell.angle_gamma   90.00
#
_symmetry.space_group_name_H-M   'P 1'
#
loop_
_entity.id
_entity.type
_entity.pdbx_description
1 polymer ?
#
loop_
_entity_poly.entity_id
_entity_poly.type
_entity_poly.pdbx_seq_one_letter_code
_entity_poly.pdbx_strand_id
1 'polypeptide(L)'
;MRRSPQSGSVQWFICDEDDRPHHARDSKGRGGAAAAHGRVVQEGVEFYSNGDCYEGEFHNHKGRCNGSGVYNFFGKGKYEGDWVDGKYDGYGMESWARGSRYRGQYRQCLRHCHGVYRLYSGDCYAGEWAGGQSHGIGAQTISQTTRKSRADRC
;
A
#
# COMPACT_ATOMS: atom_id res chain seq x y z
N MET A 1 -37.09 -10.87 -5.41
CA MET A 1 -36.17 -10.76 -4.26
C MET A 1 -34.92 -11.61 -4.49
N ARG A 2 -33.84 -11.11 -5.13
CA ARG A 2 -32.53 -11.81 -5.13
C ARG A 2 -31.35 -10.82 -5.16
N ARG A 3 -30.80 -10.64 -3.95
CA ARG A 3 -29.38 -10.52 -3.52
C ARG A 3 -28.49 -9.49 -4.23
N SER A 4 -28.18 -8.43 -3.49
CA SER A 4 -27.07 -7.49 -3.70
C SER A 4 -25.74 -8.24 -3.82
N PRO A 5 -24.85 -7.84 -4.75
CA PRO A 5 -23.51 -8.40 -4.80
C PRO A 5 -22.71 -7.83 -3.63
N GLN A 6 -22.27 -8.71 -2.73
CA GLN A 6 -21.38 -8.36 -1.64
C GLN A 6 -20.08 -7.81 -2.24
N SER A 7 -19.77 -6.56 -1.92
CA SER A 7 -18.45 -5.98 -2.15
C SER A 7 -17.48 -6.74 -1.26
N GLY A 8 -16.75 -7.69 -1.85
CA GLY A 8 -15.69 -8.41 -1.16
C GLY A 8 -14.61 -7.40 -0.77
N SER A 9 -14.45 -7.18 0.54
CA SER A 9 -13.33 -6.47 1.12
C SER A 9 -12.05 -7.16 0.67
N VAL A 10 -11.23 -6.47 -0.12
CA VAL A 10 -9.95 -7.02 -0.55
C VAL A 10 -9.03 -7.08 0.65
N GLN A 11 -8.74 -8.31 1.06
CA GLN A 11 -7.86 -8.66 2.17
C GLN A 11 -6.43 -8.75 1.61
N TRP A 12 -5.49 -7.99 2.19
CA TRP A 12 -4.14 -7.82 1.64
C TRP A 12 -3.07 -8.43 2.55
N PHE A 13 -2.21 -9.24 1.92
CA PHE A 13 -1.31 -10.22 2.52
C PHE A 13 0.07 -9.69 2.97
N ILE A 14 0.29 -8.37 3.13
CA ILE A 14 1.51 -7.88 3.83
C ILE A 14 1.30 -7.88 5.36
N CYS A 15 0.06 -7.98 5.81
CA CYS A 15 -0.30 -7.63 7.19
C CYS A 15 -0.98 -8.78 7.95
N ASP A 16 -0.96 -9.98 7.39
CA ASP A 16 -1.28 -11.20 8.12
C ASP A 16 -0.05 -11.65 8.91
N GLU A 17 -0.26 -11.99 10.18
CA GLU A 17 0.72 -12.29 11.24
C GLU A 17 1.65 -13.50 11.00
N ASP A 18 1.88 -13.93 9.76
CA ASP A 18 2.83 -15.01 9.45
C ASP A 18 4.18 -14.43 9.03
N ASP A 19 4.75 -13.65 9.95
CA ASP A 19 6.08 -13.03 9.92
C ASP A 19 7.16 -14.11 10.13
N ARG A 20 7.15 -15.15 9.27
CA ARG A 20 8.18 -16.18 9.27
C ARG A 20 9.41 -15.66 8.51
N PRO A 21 10.58 -15.61 9.17
CA PRO A 21 11.79 -15.12 8.53
C PRO A 21 12.22 -16.14 7.47
N HIS A 22 12.00 -15.82 6.20
CA HIS A 22 12.53 -16.61 5.11
C HIS A 22 13.92 -16.09 4.74
N HIS A 23 14.92 -16.66 5.42
CA HIS A 23 16.34 -16.66 5.09
C HIS A 23 16.83 -15.50 4.21
N ALA A 24 17.32 -14.45 4.89
CA ALA A 24 18.33 -13.57 4.31
C ALA A 24 19.47 -14.45 3.77
N ARG A 25 19.79 -14.31 2.49
CA ARG A 25 21.01 -14.89 1.94
C ARG A 25 22.19 -14.20 2.62
N ASP A 26 22.98 -15.00 3.34
CA ASP A 26 24.24 -14.58 3.96
C ASP A 26 25.16 -13.89 2.93
N SER A 27 25.22 -12.56 2.95
CA SER A 27 26.37 -11.83 2.42
C SER A 27 27.39 -11.70 3.54
N LYS A 28 28.37 -12.62 3.57
CA LYS A 28 29.56 -12.53 4.42
C LYS A 28 30.29 -11.21 4.17
N GLY A 29 30.20 -10.26 5.11
CA GLY A 29 31.04 -9.07 5.21
C GLY A 29 31.85 -9.11 6.51
N ARG A 30 33.17 -9.20 6.39
CA ARG A 30 34.14 -9.11 7.50
C ARG A 30 34.18 -7.70 8.09
N GLY A 31 34.49 -7.61 9.39
CA GLY A 31 35.28 -6.51 9.95
C GLY A 31 34.59 -5.78 11.09
N GLY A 32 35.21 -5.81 12.27
CA GLY A 32 34.72 -5.16 13.48
C GLY A 32 35.10 -3.68 13.59
N ALA A 33 34.42 -2.99 14.51
CA ALA A 33 34.91 -1.96 15.42
C ALA A 33 33.73 -1.09 15.85
N ALA A 34 33.64 -0.84 17.16
CA ALA A 34 32.63 -0.01 17.78
C ALA A 34 32.83 1.49 17.47
N ALA A 35 31.77 2.20 17.08
CA ALA A 35 31.57 3.64 17.35
C ALA A 35 30.20 4.14 16.85
N ALA A 36 29.57 4.98 17.67
CA ALA A 36 28.39 5.83 17.40
C ALA A 36 27.06 5.14 17.07
N HIS A 37 26.12 5.16 18.02
CA HIS A 37 24.70 4.87 17.77
C HIS A 37 24.04 5.99 16.96
N GLY A 38 24.49 6.18 15.72
CA GLY A 38 23.70 6.85 14.69
C GLY A 38 22.65 5.88 14.17
N ARG A 39 21.45 6.37 13.88
CA ARG A 39 20.41 5.62 13.15
C ARG A 39 21.02 5.18 11.82
N VAL A 40 21.46 3.92 11.72
CA VAL A 40 21.96 3.37 10.46
C VAL A 40 20.75 3.16 9.56
N VAL A 41 20.59 4.07 8.61
CA VAL A 41 19.67 3.94 7.49
C VAL A 41 20.46 3.29 6.36
N GLN A 42 19.99 2.13 5.90
CA GLN A 42 20.55 1.45 4.74
C GLN A 42 19.50 1.45 3.63
N GLU A 43 19.88 1.87 2.43
CA GLU A 43 19.05 1.68 1.24
C GLU A 43 19.33 0.31 0.61
N GLY A 44 18.32 -0.35 0.07
CA GLY A 44 18.51 -1.62 -0.59
C GLY A 44 17.28 -2.16 -1.30
N VAL A 45 17.45 -3.34 -1.88
CA VAL A 45 16.37 -4.09 -2.54
C VAL A 45 16.30 -5.49 -1.93
N GLU A 46 15.11 -5.89 -1.50
CA GLU A 46 14.81 -7.24 -1.02
C GLU A 46 13.84 -7.92 -1.98
N PHE A 47 14.17 -9.14 -2.39
CA PHE A 47 13.33 -9.98 -3.25
C PHE A 47 12.71 -11.10 -2.43
N TYR A 48 11.40 -11.26 -2.53
CA TYR A 48 10.66 -12.28 -1.82
C TYR A 48 10.42 -13.51 -2.70
N SER A 49 10.29 -14.68 -2.06
CA SER A 49 10.10 -15.97 -2.77
C SER A 49 8.79 -16.04 -3.56
N ASN A 50 7.80 -15.22 -3.19
CA ASN A 50 6.53 -15.08 -3.89
C ASN A 50 6.61 -14.19 -5.16
N GLY A 51 7.80 -13.64 -5.47
CA GLY A 51 8.05 -12.76 -6.61
C GLY A 51 7.89 -11.28 -6.30
N ASP A 52 7.48 -10.92 -5.09
CA ASP A 52 7.39 -9.52 -4.66
C ASP A 52 8.79 -8.93 -4.48
N CYS A 53 8.91 -7.60 -4.56
CA CYS A 53 10.15 -6.92 -4.19
C CYS A 53 9.88 -5.64 -3.41
N TYR A 54 10.74 -5.38 -2.44
CA TYR A 54 10.79 -4.11 -1.73
C TYR A 54 12.08 -3.38 -2.12
N GLU A 55 11.97 -2.10 -2.43
CA GLU A 55 13.07 -1.18 -2.67
C GLU A 55 12.90 0.03 -1.78
N GLY A 56 13.88 0.30 -0.92
CA GLY A 56 13.81 1.47 -0.05
C GLY A 56 14.74 1.39 1.14
N GLU A 57 14.37 2.14 2.15
CA GLU A 57 15.13 2.27 3.39
C GLU A 57 14.86 1.09 4.34
N PHE A 58 15.92 0.70 5.05
CA PHE A 58 15.93 -0.29 6.12
C PHE A 58 16.62 0.32 7.33
N HIS A 59 15.98 0.26 8.49
CA HIS A 59 16.56 0.76 9.74
C HIS A 59 16.86 -0.42 10.67
N ASN A 60 17.93 -0.25 11.46
CA ASN A 60 18.42 -1.21 12.47
C ASN A 60 19.06 -2.50 11.90
N HIS A 61 19.76 -3.20 12.79
CA HIS A 61 20.42 -4.48 12.53
C HIS A 61 19.46 -5.64 12.16
N LYS A 62 18.14 -5.46 12.34
CA LYS A 62 17.13 -6.46 11.98
C LYS A 62 16.69 -6.38 10.51
N GLY A 63 17.16 -5.36 9.76
CA GLY A 63 16.87 -5.24 8.34
C GLY A 63 15.39 -5.08 8.01
N ARG A 64 14.62 -4.37 8.86
CA ARG A 64 13.19 -4.12 8.56
C ARG A 64 13.02 -2.87 7.71
N CYS A 65 12.09 -2.92 6.77
CA CYS A 65 11.65 -1.79 5.97
C CYS A 65 11.20 -0.65 6.88
N ASN A 66 11.76 0.55 6.69
CA ASN A 66 11.47 1.72 7.53
C ASN A 66 11.88 2.98 6.77
N GLY A 67 11.14 4.08 6.89
CA GLY A 67 11.37 5.28 6.08
C GLY A 67 10.61 5.22 4.75
N SER A 68 11.21 5.69 3.67
CA SER A 68 10.56 5.68 2.35
C SER A 68 10.87 4.39 1.58
N GLY A 69 9.87 3.84 0.89
CA GLY A 69 10.09 2.67 0.05
C GLY A 69 8.92 2.31 -0.86
N VAL A 70 9.23 1.44 -1.83
CA VAL A 70 8.30 0.91 -2.82
C VAL A 70 8.24 -0.60 -2.67
N TYR A 71 7.04 -1.14 -2.49
CA TYR A 71 6.78 -2.57 -2.52
C TYR A 71 5.99 -2.91 -3.77
N ASN A 72 6.58 -3.73 -4.64
CA ASN A 72 5.92 -4.24 -5.83
C ASN A 72 5.34 -5.62 -5.51
N PHE A 73 4.02 -5.71 -5.65
CA PHE A 73 3.31 -6.98 -5.57
C PHE A 73 3.26 -7.62 -6.94
N PHE A 74 3.89 -8.79 -7.09
CA PHE A 74 3.98 -9.49 -8.36
C PHE A 74 2.60 -9.73 -8.97
N GLY A 75 2.31 -9.03 -10.08
CA GLY A 75 1.05 -9.10 -10.80
C GLY A 75 -0.19 -8.52 -10.09
N LYS A 76 -0.06 -7.95 -8.88
CA LYS A 76 -1.21 -7.44 -8.09
C LYS A 76 -1.23 -5.92 -7.98
N GLY A 77 -0.06 -5.27 -7.99
CA GLY A 77 0.01 -3.84 -7.77
C GLY A 77 1.34 -3.37 -7.17
N LYS A 78 1.33 -2.19 -6.58
CA LYS A 78 2.46 -1.66 -5.79
C LYS A 78 1.97 -0.72 -4.70
N TYR A 79 2.76 -0.62 -3.63
CA TYR A 79 2.67 0.44 -2.63
C TYR A 79 3.94 1.30 -2.70
N GLU A 80 3.79 2.60 -2.57
CA GLU A 80 4.87 3.59 -2.50
C GLU A 80 4.55 4.55 -1.36
N GLY A 81 5.42 4.67 -0.37
CA GLY A 81 5.18 5.56 0.75
C GLY A 81 6.04 5.28 1.97
N ASP A 82 5.50 5.68 3.11
CA ASP A 82 6.15 5.58 4.41
C ASP A 82 6.00 4.18 5.01
N TRP A 83 7.07 3.75 5.67
CA TRP A 83 7.23 2.46 6.31
C TRP A 83 7.71 2.62 7.74
N VAL A 84 7.14 1.83 8.65
CA VAL A 84 7.60 1.69 10.02
C VAL A 84 7.56 0.22 10.40
N ASP A 85 8.73 -0.33 10.74
CA ASP A 85 8.89 -1.72 11.18
C ASP A 85 8.23 -2.75 10.24
N GLY A 86 8.41 -2.59 8.93
CA GLY A 86 7.86 -3.49 7.92
C GLY A 86 6.40 -3.24 7.56
N LYS A 87 5.75 -2.23 8.13
CA LYS A 87 4.33 -1.90 7.89
C LYS A 87 4.18 -0.55 7.23
N TYR A 88 3.11 -0.40 6.44
CA TYR A 88 2.70 0.91 5.93
C TYR A 88 2.24 1.77 7.10
N ASP A 89 2.93 2.88 7.35
CA ASP A 89 2.58 3.80 8.43
C ASP A 89 3.09 5.19 8.07
N GLY A 90 2.16 6.14 7.93
CA GLY A 90 2.43 7.47 7.34
C GLY A 90 1.66 7.69 6.05
N TYR A 91 2.23 8.41 5.10
CA TYR A 91 1.60 8.71 3.81
C TYR A 91 2.01 7.71 2.74
N GLY A 92 1.07 7.29 1.90
CA GLY A 92 1.38 6.38 0.81
C GLY A 92 0.39 6.39 -0.34
N MET A 93 0.81 5.77 -1.43
CA MET A 93 0.02 5.50 -2.61
C MET A 93 0.05 4.00 -2.91
N GLU A 94 -1.12 3.39 -2.96
CA GLU A 94 -1.30 2.02 -3.39
C GLU A 94 -1.98 2.00 -4.76
N SER A 95 -1.41 1.26 -5.69
CA SER A 95 -1.93 1.08 -7.05
C SER A 95 -2.16 -0.39 -7.30
N TRP A 96 -3.32 -0.75 -7.86
CA TRP A 96 -3.68 -2.14 -8.15
C TRP A 96 -3.60 -2.44 -9.64
N ALA A 97 -3.36 -3.70 -10.01
CA ALA A 97 -3.16 -4.14 -11.40
C ALA A 97 -4.33 -3.79 -12.34
N ARG A 98 -5.54 -3.62 -11.80
CA ARG A 98 -6.72 -3.19 -12.58
C ARG A 98 -6.83 -1.68 -12.76
N GLY A 99 -5.91 -0.87 -12.25
CA GLY A 99 -5.86 0.58 -12.41
C GLY A 99 -6.53 1.40 -11.31
N SER A 100 -7.17 0.74 -10.32
CA SER A 100 -7.59 1.43 -9.11
C SER A 100 -6.36 1.96 -8.35
N ARG A 101 -6.53 3.02 -7.57
CA ARG A 101 -5.47 3.58 -6.72
C ARG A 101 -6.02 4.27 -5.48
N TYR A 102 -5.28 4.17 -4.38
CA TYR A 102 -5.51 4.91 -3.15
C TYR A 102 -4.32 5.81 -2.90
N ARG A 103 -4.57 7.02 -2.41
CA ARG A 103 -3.54 7.94 -1.94
C ARG A 103 -4.04 8.57 -0.65
N GLY A 104 -3.31 8.39 0.44
CA GLY A 104 -3.75 8.88 1.75
C GLY A 104 -2.85 8.42 2.88
N GLN A 105 -3.32 8.59 4.11
CA GLN A 105 -2.58 8.09 5.27
C GLN A 105 -2.88 6.62 5.54
N TYR A 106 -1.88 5.96 6.10
CA TYR A 106 -1.89 4.60 6.59
C TYR A 106 -1.45 4.60 8.05
N ARG A 107 -1.97 3.64 8.82
CA ARG A 107 -1.51 3.32 10.16
C ARG A 107 -1.55 1.82 10.32
N GLN A 108 -0.41 1.20 10.63
CA GLN A 108 -0.31 -0.26 10.76
C GLN A 108 -0.97 -1.00 9.59
N CYS A 109 -0.57 -0.68 8.36
CA CYS A 109 -1.14 -1.19 7.10
C CYS A 109 -2.55 -0.75 6.72
N LEU A 110 -3.29 -0.09 7.60
CA LEU A 110 -4.69 0.25 7.35
C LEU A 110 -4.83 1.69 6.91
N ARG A 111 -5.61 1.93 5.85
CA ARG A 111 -6.01 3.28 5.44
C ARG A 111 -6.63 4.04 6.62
N HIS A 112 -6.17 5.25 6.85
CA HIS A 112 -6.47 6.05 8.03
C HIS A 112 -6.54 7.54 7.69
N CYS A 113 -7.08 8.35 8.60
CA CYS A 113 -7.24 9.80 8.48
C CYS A 113 -7.96 10.19 7.18
N HIS A 114 -7.27 10.74 6.19
CA HIS A 114 -7.86 11.23 4.95
C HIS A 114 -7.20 10.54 3.75
N GLY A 115 -8.00 10.29 2.72
CA GLY A 115 -7.49 9.66 1.52
C GLY A 115 -8.43 9.75 0.34
N VAL A 116 -7.85 9.60 -0.83
CA VAL A 116 -8.53 9.59 -2.11
C VAL A 116 -8.40 8.20 -2.71
N TYR A 117 -9.52 7.51 -2.86
CA TYR A 117 -9.63 6.27 -3.59
C TYR A 117 -10.22 6.53 -4.97
N ARG A 118 -9.53 6.10 -6.02
CA ARG A 118 -10.00 6.15 -7.40
C ARG A 118 -10.14 4.73 -7.90
N LEU A 119 -11.34 4.37 -8.31
CA LEU A 119 -11.62 3.10 -8.96
C LEU A 119 -11.14 3.17 -10.41
N TYR A 120 -10.78 2.02 -10.96
CA TYR A 120 -10.48 1.90 -12.39
C TYR A 120 -11.66 2.30 -13.29
N SER A 121 -12.90 2.24 -12.79
CA SER A 121 -14.10 2.72 -13.49
C SER A 121 -14.06 4.22 -13.76
N GLY A 122 -13.26 4.97 -12.98
CA GLY A 122 -13.20 6.43 -12.97
C GLY A 122 -13.89 7.04 -11.75
N ASP A 123 -14.68 6.27 -11.01
CA ASP A 123 -15.32 6.74 -9.79
C ASP A 123 -14.27 7.08 -8.73
N CYS A 124 -14.51 8.12 -7.94
CA CYS A 124 -13.63 8.47 -6.85
C CYS A 124 -14.36 8.76 -5.55
N TYR A 125 -13.72 8.38 -4.44
CA TYR A 125 -14.07 8.79 -3.10
C TYR A 125 -12.91 9.59 -2.51
N ALA A 126 -13.19 10.76 -1.96
CA ALA A 126 -12.25 11.55 -1.18
C ALA A 126 -12.88 11.86 0.17
N GLY A 127 -12.26 11.43 1.27
CA GLY A 127 -12.87 11.61 2.59
C GLY A 127 -12.07 10.95 3.69
N GLU A 128 -12.72 10.79 4.83
CA GLU A 128 -12.10 10.17 6.00
C GLU A 128 -12.02 8.65 5.87
N TRP A 129 -11.02 8.07 6.55
CA TRP A 129 -10.71 6.64 6.60
C TRP A 129 -10.36 6.23 8.03
N ALA A 130 -10.88 5.09 8.47
CA ALA A 130 -10.54 4.49 9.75
C ALA A 130 -10.57 2.97 9.63
N GLY A 131 -9.50 2.32 10.10
CA GLY A 131 -9.42 0.84 10.08
C GLY A 131 -9.55 0.24 8.67
N GLY A 132 -9.04 0.92 7.64
CA GLY A 132 -9.11 0.45 6.26
C GLY A 132 -10.45 0.72 5.56
N GLN A 133 -11.44 1.30 6.24
CA GLN A 133 -12.77 1.58 5.69
C GLN A 133 -13.00 3.08 5.56
N SER A 134 -13.81 3.51 4.58
CA SER A 134 -14.29 4.89 4.49
C SER A 134 -15.11 5.21 5.73
N HIS A 135 -14.81 6.34 6.37
CA HIS A 135 -15.48 6.81 7.58
C HIS A 135 -15.83 8.31 7.42
N GLY A 136 -16.58 8.86 8.37
CA GLY A 136 -16.77 10.31 8.51
C GLY A 136 -17.31 11.01 7.26
N ILE A 137 -16.79 12.20 7.00
CA ILE A 137 -17.21 13.05 5.88
C ILE A 137 -16.40 12.70 4.62
N GLY A 138 -17.09 12.58 3.49
CA GLY A 138 -16.46 12.32 2.21
C GLY A 138 -17.31 12.76 1.01
N ALA A 139 -16.63 13.01 -0.10
CA ALA A 139 -17.21 13.33 -1.39
C ALA A 139 -17.02 12.17 -2.37
N GLN A 140 -18.10 11.76 -3.03
CA GLN A 140 -18.08 10.77 -4.10
C GLN A 140 -18.29 11.45 -5.44
N THR A 141 -17.42 11.18 -6.41
CA THR A 141 -17.61 11.55 -7.81
C THR A 141 -17.83 10.28 -8.60
N ILE A 142 -18.98 10.17 -9.26
CA ILE A 142 -19.29 9.06 -10.17
C ILE A 142 -18.84 9.49 -11.55
N SER A 143 -17.98 8.69 -12.17
CA SER A 143 -17.58 8.90 -13.56
C SER A 143 -18.80 8.72 -14.46
N GLN A 144 -19.21 9.79 -15.15
CA GLN A 144 -20.35 9.77 -16.06
C GLN A 144 -20.03 8.97 -17.33
N THR A 145 -19.93 7.64 -17.22
CA THR A 145 -19.88 6.74 -18.39
C THR A 145 -21.28 6.20 -18.62
N THR A 146 -22.17 7.04 -19.19
CA THR A 146 -23.38 6.74 -19.99
C THR A 146 -24.49 7.79 -19.74
N ARG A 147 -24.31 8.99 -20.30
CA ARG A 147 -25.44 9.77 -20.82
C ARG A 147 -25.04 10.34 -22.19
N LYS A 148 -24.93 9.49 -23.20
CA LYS A 148 -25.51 9.88 -24.49
C LYS A 148 -27.01 9.82 -24.28
N SER A 149 -27.60 10.88 -23.72
CA SER A 149 -29.00 11.14 -23.94
C SER A 149 -29.13 11.28 -25.45
N ARG A 150 -29.75 10.28 -26.06
CA ARG A 150 -30.39 10.42 -27.36
C ARG A 150 -31.32 11.63 -27.22
N ALA A 151 -30.87 12.79 -27.68
CA ALA A 151 -31.75 13.92 -27.91
C ALA A 151 -32.46 13.58 -29.22
N ASP A 152 -33.62 12.94 -29.09
CA ASP A 152 -34.60 12.90 -30.16
C ASP A 152 -35.10 14.34 -30.42
N ARG A 153 -35.13 14.68 -31.72
CA ARG A 153 -35.92 15.74 -32.40
C ARG A 153 -35.37 17.17 -32.36
N CYS A 154 -35.06 17.73 -33.53
CA CYS A 154 -36.07 18.15 -34.51
C CYS A 154 -35.77 17.55 -35.88
#